data_AF-A0A9P5JGR5-F1
#
_entry.id   AF-A0A9P5JGR5-F1
#
_cell.length_a   1.000
_cell.length_b   1.000
_cell.length_c   1.000
_cell.angle_alpha   90.00
_cell.angle_beta   90.00
_cell.angle_gamma   90.00
#
_symmetry.space_group_name_H-M   'P 1'
#
loop_
_entity.id
_entity.type
_entity.pdbx_description
1 polymer ?
#
loop_
_entity_poly.entity_id
_entity_poly.type
_entity_poly.pdbx_seq_one_letter_code
_entity_poly.pdbx_strand_id
1 'polypeptide(L)'
;LPVIHQPTFEAQYISGLHLKSKSFAKSVLLVCAIGSRYCDDPRVYIKEIGTHSAGWRYFAQVRDLYPRPHTPNTLHDIQCYVMMSYFLQGTLAHHIAWTLIGTGIRIAQGIGIHRRKHGKGPISLQEEQEKRAFWCLIAMDRHMGSAIGRPLACQDEDFDLEFPVEVDDEYWSAPEYEGASVSAPRQPTGMPSKISSFVASLKLYQIIALALRTLYSIDKSKALRGLTGEKRDEHIISELESRMHQWVDTIPEHLKWDPNRQKGVHFVQSAILYILYYHVQIFIHRPFLRPTKGSSALFFSSLSISTNAARSCIPVLEALQEHGARIPPPAVGSAAHCGVMLLMAIWAARKARVNVDSQAAMRGVKQCISFLNSCES
;
A
#
# COMPACT_ATOMS: atom_id res chain seq x y z
N LEU A 1 -4.97 -5.81 -1.68
CA LEU A 1 -5.73 -4.66 -2.23
C LEU A 1 -7.08 -5.18 -2.70
N PRO A 2 -8.21 -4.57 -2.31
CA PRO A 2 -9.56 -5.04 -2.68
C PRO A 2 -9.98 -4.54 -4.06
N VAL A 3 -9.21 -4.88 -5.10
CA VAL A 3 -9.41 -4.36 -6.47
C VAL A 3 -10.49 -5.11 -7.25
N ILE A 4 -10.63 -6.41 -7.01
CA ILE A 4 -11.61 -7.28 -7.66
C ILE A 4 -12.69 -7.64 -6.64
N HIS A 5 -13.95 -7.65 -7.10
CA HIS A 5 -15.04 -8.26 -6.34
C HIS A 5 -15.05 -9.76 -6.63
N GLN A 6 -14.66 -10.58 -5.66
CA GLN A 6 -14.40 -12.00 -5.87
C GLN A 6 -15.63 -12.76 -6.45
N PRO A 7 -16.86 -12.63 -5.89
CA PRO A 7 -18.02 -13.35 -6.40
C PRO A 7 -18.33 -13.04 -7.88
N THR A 8 -18.24 -11.76 -8.27
CA THR A 8 -18.48 -11.36 -9.66
C THR A 8 -17.41 -11.89 -10.60
N PHE A 9 -16.14 -11.83 -10.18
CA PHE A 9 -15.03 -12.34 -11.00
C PHE A 9 -15.13 -13.85 -11.23
N GLU A 10 -15.44 -14.62 -10.19
CA GLU A 10 -15.62 -16.07 -10.29
C GLU A 10 -16.81 -16.43 -11.19
N ALA A 11 -17.95 -15.77 -11.04
CA ALA A 11 -19.11 -15.96 -11.91
C ALA A 11 -18.80 -15.63 -13.38
N GLN A 12 -18.10 -14.52 -13.64
CA GLN A 12 -17.65 -14.14 -14.98
C GLN A 12 -16.66 -15.14 -15.56
N TYR A 13 -15.75 -15.69 -14.75
CA TYR A 13 -14.81 -16.71 -15.18
C TYR A 13 -15.53 -18.01 -15.56
N ILE A 14 -16.43 -18.51 -14.71
CA ILE A 14 -17.22 -19.73 -14.90
C ILE A 14 -18.12 -19.62 -16.15
N SER A 15 -18.72 -18.45 -16.40
CA SER A 15 -19.53 -18.22 -17.61
C SER A 15 -18.74 -18.21 -18.93
N GLY A 16 -17.40 -18.30 -18.87
CA GLY A 16 -16.54 -18.25 -20.04
C GLY A 16 -16.37 -16.84 -20.62
N LEU A 17 -16.65 -15.78 -19.86
CA LEU A 17 -16.53 -14.40 -20.34
C LEU A 17 -15.09 -14.09 -20.82
N HIS A 18 -14.09 -14.75 -20.25
CA HIS A 18 -12.68 -14.58 -20.62
C HIS A 18 -12.37 -15.06 -22.05
N LEU A 19 -13.22 -15.89 -22.65
CA LEU A 19 -13.10 -16.30 -24.05
C LEU A 19 -13.77 -15.31 -25.01
N LYS A 20 -14.62 -14.42 -24.50
CA LYS A 20 -15.46 -13.49 -25.29
C LYS A 20 -15.05 -12.03 -25.13
N SER A 21 -14.55 -11.64 -23.95
CA SER A 21 -14.17 -10.27 -23.61
C SER A 21 -12.66 -10.17 -23.41
N LYS A 22 -11.99 -9.43 -24.30
CA LYS A 22 -10.54 -9.16 -24.18
C LYS A 22 -10.18 -8.46 -22.87
N SER A 23 -10.99 -7.51 -22.40
CA SER A 23 -10.71 -6.77 -21.16
C SER A 23 -10.76 -7.68 -19.94
N PHE A 24 -11.77 -8.56 -19.86
CA PHE A 24 -11.86 -9.52 -18.77
C PHE A 24 -10.79 -10.62 -18.86
N ALA A 25 -10.46 -11.09 -20.06
CA ALA A 25 -9.35 -12.02 -20.28
C ALA A 25 -8.02 -11.49 -19.73
N LYS A 26 -7.73 -10.20 -19.95
CA LYS A 26 -6.56 -9.53 -19.37
C LYS A 26 -6.61 -9.53 -17.85
N SER A 27 -7.77 -9.27 -17.24
CA SER A 27 -7.94 -9.35 -15.78
C SER A 27 -7.62 -10.75 -15.25
N VAL A 28 -8.11 -11.81 -15.92
CA VAL A 28 -7.80 -13.20 -15.56
C VAL A 28 -6.30 -13.49 -15.63
N LEU A 29 -5.64 -13.12 -16.73
CA LEU A 29 -4.19 -13.28 -16.88
C LEU A 29 -3.41 -12.57 -15.77
N LEU A 30 -3.84 -11.37 -15.37
CA LEU A 30 -3.17 -10.63 -14.29
C LEU A 30 -3.41 -11.26 -12.91
N VAL A 31 -4.59 -11.81 -12.64
CA VAL A 31 -4.84 -12.60 -11.43
C VAL A 31 -3.91 -13.82 -11.40
N CYS A 32 -3.78 -14.54 -12.51
CA CYS A 32 -2.84 -15.67 -12.62
C CYS A 32 -1.38 -15.21 -12.44
N ALA A 33 -0.99 -14.07 -13.02
CA ALA A 33 0.36 -13.53 -12.89
C ALA A 33 0.72 -13.22 -11.43
N ILE A 34 -0.19 -12.56 -10.70
CA ILE A 34 0.01 -12.24 -9.28
C ILE A 34 -0.01 -13.52 -8.44
N GLY A 35 -0.97 -14.42 -8.68
CA GLY A 35 -1.12 -15.67 -7.94
C GLY A 35 0.08 -16.61 -8.10
N SER A 36 0.73 -16.59 -9.27
CA SER A 36 1.92 -17.41 -9.58
C SER A 36 3.07 -17.20 -8.60
N ARG A 37 3.25 -15.99 -8.04
CA ARG A 37 4.30 -15.68 -7.05
C ARG A 37 4.12 -16.42 -5.73
N TYR A 38 2.89 -16.84 -5.43
CA TYR A 38 2.53 -17.45 -4.16
C TYR A 38 2.05 -18.89 -4.37
N CYS A 39 2.58 -19.55 -5.39
CA CYS A 39 2.25 -20.90 -5.78
C CYS A 39 3.55 -21.68 -5.99
N ASP A 40 3.67 -22.83 -5.31
CA ASP A 40 4.88 -23.67 -5.37
C ASP A 40 4.92 -24.57 -6.60
N ASP A 41 3.96 -24.43 -7.52
CA ASP A 41 3.86 -25.25 -8.72
C ASP A 41 4.96 -24.88 -9.74
N PRO A 42 5.84 -25.82 -10.15
CA PRO A 42 6.91 -25.54 -11.09
C PRO A 42 6.48 -24.99 -12.45
N ARG A 43 5.21 -25.13 -12.82
CA ARG A 43 4.66 -24.64 -14.10
C ARG A 43 4.47 -23.12 -14.14
N VAL A 44 4.47 -22.46 -12.98
CA VAL A 44 4.20 -21.01 -12.89
C VAL A 44 5.43 -20.16 -13.21
N TYR A 45 6.63 -20.76 -13.21
CA TYR A 45 7.89 -20.10 -13.53
C TYR A 45 8.65 -20.81 -14.68
N ILE A 46 9.65 -20.14 -15.22
CA ILE A 46 10.55 -20.63 -16.27
C ILE A 46 11.74 -21.30 -15.57
N LYS A 47 11.92 -22.61 -15.78
CA LYS A 47 12.87 -23.44 -15.03
C LYS A 47 14.31 -22.94 -15.13
N GLU A 48 14.70 -22.40 -16.28
CA GLU A 48 16.04 -21.89 -16.57
C GLU A 48 16.33 -20.56 -15.85
N ILE A 49 15.29 -19.79 -15.51
CA ILE A 49 15.40 -18.48 -14.83
C ILE A 49 15.15 -18.62 -13.32
N GLY A 50 14.36 -19.61 -12.91
CA GLY A 50 13.99 -19.86 -11.52
C GLY A 50 12.72 -19.13 -11.07
N THR A 51 12.42 -19.22 -9.78
CA THR A 51 11.16 -18.76 -9.14
C THR A 51 10.88 -17.27 -9.35
N HIS A 52 11.90 -16.43 -9.53
CA HIS A 52 11.73 -15.01 -9.84
C HIS A 52 11.00 -14.73 -11.18
N SER A 53 10.94 -15.73 -12.07
CA SER A 53 10.17 -15.63 -13.32
C SER A 53 8.69 -15.99 -13.16
N ALA A 54 8.23 -16.34 -11.95
CA ALA A 54 6.85 -16.70 -11.67
C ALA A 54 5.86 -15.63 -12.15
N GLY A 55 4.86 -16.06 -12.92
CA GLY A 55 3.79 -15.19 -13.42
C GLY A 55 4.12 -14.36 -14.67
N TRP A 56 5.39 -14.26 -15.08
CA TRP A 56 5.78 -13.47 -16.26
C TRP A 56 5.15 -13.96 -17.56
N ARG A 57 4.91 -15.28 -17.70
CA ARG A 57 4.24 -15.86 -18.87
C ARG A 57 2.81 -15.33 -19.04
N TYR A 58 2.09 -15.13 -17.93
CA TYR A 58 0.76 -14.54 -17.95
C TYR A 58 0.83 -13.03 -18.18
N PHE A 59 1.74 -12.34 -17.46
CA PHE A 59 1.92 -10.89 -17.58
C PHE A 59 2.28 -10.46 -19.01
N ALA A 60 3.18 -11.16 -19.68
CA ALA A 60 3.67 -10.81 -21.03
C ALA A 60 2.59 -10.88 -22.14
N GLN A 61 1.47 -11.57 -21.87
CA GLN A 61 0.32 -11.66 -22.77
C GLN A 61 -0.62 -10.45 -22.65
N VAL A 62 -0.50 -9.69 -21.56
CA VAL A 62 -1.33 -8.50 -21.31
C VAL A 62 -0.72 -7.31 -22.05
N ARG A 63 -1.06 -7.20 -23.34
CA ARG A 63 -0.64 -6.10 -24.23
C ARG A 63 -1.80 -5.13 -24.48
N ASP A 64 -1.51 -3.99 -25.09
CA ASP A 64 -2.51 -3.04 -25.62
C ASP A 64 -3.51 -2.49 -24.57
N LEU A 65 -3.01 -2.09 -23.41
CA LEU A 65 -3.83 -1.40 -22.39
C LEU A 65 -3.88 0.12 -22.57
N TYR A 66 -3.23 0.65 -23.61
CA TYR A 66 -3.23 2.07 -23.90
C TYR A 66 -4.63 2.58 -24.29
N PRO A 67 -4.92 3.86 -24.04
CA PRO A 67 -6.16 4.50 -24.48
C PRO A 67 -6.40 4.26 -25.97
N ARG A 68 -7.57 3.74 -26.29
CA ARG A 68 -8.00 3.45 -27.67
C ARG A 68 -8.77 4.67 -28.20
N PRO A 69 -8.48 5.19 -29.40
CA PRO A 69 -9.06 6.47 -29.84
C PRO A 69 -10.60 6.47 -29.95
N HIS A 70 -11.21 5.30 -30.12
CA HIS A 70 -12.65 5.14 -30.37
C HIS A 70 -13.36 4.29 -29.31
N THR A 71 -12.72 4.01 -28.16
CA THR A 71 -13.31 3.15 -27.13
C THR A 71 -13.01 3.71 -25.75
N PRO A 72 -14.04 4.06 -24.95
CA PRO A 72 -13.82 4.52 -23.59
C PRO A 72 -13.16 3.43 -22.74
N ASN A 73 -12.37 3.85 -21.75
CA ASN A 73 -11.80 2.92 -20.78
C ASN A 73 -12.90 2.40 -19.86
N THR A 74 -12.81 1.11 -19.55
CA THR A 74 -13.74 0.40 -18.66
C THR A 74 -13.14 0.26 -17.26
N LEU A 75 -13.98 -0.11 -16.29
CA LEU A 75 -13.51 -0.53 -14.95
C LEU A 75 -12.42 -1.60 -15.04
N HIS A 76 -12.57 -2.59 -15.92
CA HIS A 76 -11.57 -3.64 -16.12
C HIS A 76 -10.22 -3.09 -16.57
N ASP A 77 -10.18 -2.06 -17.41
CA ASP A 77 -8.91 -1.44 -17.84
C ASP A 77 -8.20 -0.83 -16.62
N ILE A 78 -8.91 -0.13 -15.73
CA ILE A 78 -8.34 0.46 -14.49
C ILE A 78 -7.88 -0.62 -13.51
N GLN A 79 -8.70 -1.66 -13.30
CA GLN A 79 -8.33 -2.81 -12.47
C GLN A 79 -7.06 -3.51 -13.02
N CYS A 80 -6.91 -3.58 -14.35
CA CYS A 80 -5.69 -4.09 -14.96
C CYS A 80 -4.47 -3.22 -14.62
N TYR A 81 -4.57 -1.89 -14.67
CA TYR A 81 -3.48 -1.00 -14.25
C TYR A 81 -3.08 -1.20 -12.78
N VAL A 82 -4.04 -1.39 -11.87
CA VAL A 82 -3.77 -1.71 -10.46
C VAL A 82 -3.01 -3.03 -10.36
N MET A 83 -3.52 -4.10 -10.99
CA MET A 83 -2.91 -5.43 -10.90
C MET A 83 -1.54 -5.51 -11.56
N MET A 84 -1.35 -4.88 -12.71
CA MET A 84 -0.03 -4.82 -13.37
C MET A 84 0.99 -4.12 -12.48
N SER A 85 0.60 -2.98 -11.92
CA SER A 85 1.47 -2.21 -11.03
C SER A 85 1.83 -3.03 -9.78
N TYR A 86 0.88 -3.80 -9.24
CA TYR A 86 1.10 -4.63 -8.05
C TYR A 86 2.00 -5.83 -8.36
N PHE A 87 1.82 -6.45 -9.52
CA PHE A 87 2.73 -7.48 -10.02
C PHE A 87 4.16 -6.93 -10.11
N LEU A 88 4.36 -5.82 -10.82
CA LEU A 88 5.68 -5.24 -11.06
C LEU A 88 6.40 -4.76 -9.79
N GLN A 89 5.67 -4.29 -8.77
CA GLN A 89 6.25 -3.88 -7.48
C GLN A 89 7.00 -5.03 -6.78
N GLY A 90 6.58 -6.28 -6.96
CA GLY A 90 7.31 -7.44 -6.43
C GLY A 90 8.29 -8.05 -7.43
N THR A 91 8.79 -7.27 -8.39
CA THR A 91 9.81 -7.69 -9.37
C THR A 91 10.93 -6.66 -9.45
N LEU A 92 12.01 -7.00 -10.16
CA LEU A 92 13.09 -6.05 -10.47
C LEU A 92 12.63 -4.89 -11.36
N ALA A 93 11.47 -5.00 -12.02
CA ALA A 93 10.88 -3.98 -12.87
C ALA A 93 9.96 -2.98 -12.12
N HIS A 94 10.15 -2.81 -10.80
CA HIS A 94 9.34 -1.91 -9.97
C HIS A 94 9.28 -0.46 -10.48
N HIS A 95 10.31 0.03 -11.18
CA HIS A 95 10.33 1.37 -11.76
C HIS A 95 9.22 1.58 -12.82
N ILE A 96 8.84 0.52 -13.53
CA ILE A 96 7.75 0.54 -14.52
C ILE A 96 6.39 0.70 -13.82
N ALA A 97 6.24 0.15 -12.62
CA ALA A 97 5.01 0.25 -11.84
C ALA A 97 4.64 1.71 -11.57
N TRP A 98 5.61 2.59 -11.31
CA TRP A 98 5.36 4.01 -11.07
C TRP A 98 4.67 4.68 -12.27
N THR A 99 5.17 4.42 -13.48
CA THR A 99 4.57 4.95 -14.72
C THR A 99 3.17 4.39 -14.98
N LEU A 100 2.95 3.10 -14.71
CA LEU A 100 1.63 2.49 -14.88
C LEU A 100 0.61 3.02 -13.87
N ILE A 101 1.01 3.25 -12.62
CA ILE A 101 0.14 3.86 -11.60
C ILE A 101 -0.30 5.26 -12.06
N GLY A 102 0.66 6.10 -12.46
CA GLY A 102 0.34 7.44 -12.97
C GLY A 102 -0.59 7.41 -14.19
N THR A 103 -0.37 6.45 -15.09
CA THR A 103 -1.24 6.25 -16.26
C THR A 103 -2.65 5.82 -15.87
N GLY A 104 -2.78 4.85 -14.95
CA GLY A 104 -4.05 4.39 -14.40
C GLY A 104 -4.82 5.52 -13.72
N ILE A 105 -4.13 6.38 -12.97
CA ILE A 105 -4.71 7.59 -12.35
C ILE A 105 -5.25 8.55 -13.41
N ARG A 106 -4.49 8.84 -14.47
CA ARG A 106 -4.95 9.71 -15.56
C ARG A 106 -6.16 9.14 -16.30
N ILE A 107 -6.18 7.83 -16.53
CA ILE A 107 -7.33 7.15 -17.16
C ILE A 107 -8.57 7.23 -16.26
N ALA A 108 -8.41 6.92 -14.97
CA ALA A 108 -9.44 7.06 -13.96
C ALA A 108 -10.00 8.48 -13.88
N GLN A 109 -9.12 9.48 -13.94
CA GLN A 109 -9.50 10.89 -14.00
C GLN A 109 -10.30 11.20 -15.26
N GLY A 110 -9.83 10.74 -16.42
CA GLY A 110 -10.45 10.97 -17.72
C GLY A 110 -11.88 10.43 -17.86
N ILE A 111 -12.22 9.35 -17.13
CA ILE A 111 -13.60 8.80 -17.10
C ILE A 111 -14.41 9.23 -15.87
N GLY A 112 -13.84 10.05 -14.98
CA GLY A 112 -14.56 10.67 -13.87
C GLY A 112 -14.68 9.88 -12.56
N ILE A 113 -14.02 8.72 -12.39
CA ILE A 113 -14.20 7.90 -11.16
C ILE A 113 -13.67 8.57 -9.88
N HIS A 114 -12.77 9.54 -10.04
CA HIS A 114 -12.18 10.33 -8.96
C HIS A 114 -13.16 11.34 -8.33
N ARG A 115 -14.32 11.56 -8.96
CA ARG A 115 -15.33 12.51 -8.48
C ARG A 115 -16.39 11.81 -7.66
N ARG A 116 -16.86 12.46 -6.61
CA ARG A 116 -18.03 12.03 -5.84
C ARG A 116 -19.27 12.07 -6.74
N LYS A 117 -20.01 10.96 -6.77
CA LYS A 117 -21.30 10.88 -7.47
C LYS A 117 -22.42 11.29 -6.50
N HIS A 118 -23.30 12.20 -6.93
CA HIS A 118 -24.47 12.63 -6.15
C HIS A 118 -25.72 11.87 -6.62
N GLY A 119 -25.83 10.60 -6.26
CA GLY A 119 -27.01 9.78 -6.50
C GLY A 119 -28.02 9.86 -5.35
N LYS A 120 -29.32 9.72 -5.64
CA LYS A 120 -30.40 9.64 -4.62
C LYS A 120 -30.67 8.21 -4.13
N GLY A 121 -29.87 7.22 -4.54
CA GLY A 121 -30.07 5.80 -4.25
C GLY A 121 -28.89 5.14 -3.53
N PRO A 122 -29.01 3.86 -3.16
CA PRO A 122 -27.90 3.09 -2.60
C PRO A 122 -26.75 3.00 -3.61
N ILE A 123 -25.52 2.94 -3.10
CA ILE A 123 -24.33 2.75 -3.93
C ILE A 123 -24.42 1.41 -4.67
N SER A 124 -24.17 1.43 -5.98
CA SER A 124 -24.10 0.21 -6.78
C SER A 124 -22.76 -0.51 -6.60
N LEU A 125 -22.74 -1.82 -6.83
CA LEU A 125 -21.49 -2.60 -6.81
C LEU A 125 -20.46 -2.04 -7.80
N GLN A 126 -20.89 -1.64 -8.99
CA GLN A 126 -19.98 -1.05 -9.99
C GLN A 126 -19.33 0.24 -9.48
N GLU A 127 -20.12 1.14 -8.87
CA GLU A 127 -19.58 2.39 -8.29
C GLU A 127 -18.58 2.11 -7.17
N GLU A 128 -18.84 1.12 -6.32
CA GLU A 128 -17.89 0.73 -5.29
C GLU A 128 -16.63 0.11 -5.88
N GLN A 129 -16.72 -0.71 -6.92
CA GLN A 129 -15.53 -1.26 -7.59
C GLN A 129 -14.68 -0.16 -8.27
N GLU A 130 -15.32 0.82 -8.91
CA GLU A 130 -14.64 2.00 -9.48
C GLU A 130 -13.90 2.77 -8.38
N LYS A 131 -14.58 2.99 -7.24
CA LYS A 131 -14.01 3.66 -6.07
C LYS A 131 -12.82 2.89 -5.49
N ARG A 132 -12.96 1.58 -5.27
CA ARG A 132 -11.87 0.72 -4.76
C ARG A 132 -10.69 0.70 -5.72
N ALA A 133 -10.91 0.63 -7.03
CA ALA A 133 -9.84 0.66 -8.03
C ALA A 133 -9.07 1.99 -8.01
N PHE A 134 -9.78 3.13 -7.91
CA PHE A 134 -9.15 4.44 -7.75
C PHE A 134 -8.31 4.52 -6.48
N TRP A 135 -8.87 4.15 -5.33
CA TRP A 135 -8.13 4.18 -4.06
C TRP A 135 -6.94 3.21 -4.04
N CYS A 136 -7.00 2.08 -4.75
CA CYS A 136 -5.84 1.20 -4.91
C CYS A 136 -4.70 1.90 -5.67
N LEU A 137 -5.00 2.61 -6.76
CA LEU A 137 -3.99 3.41 -7.48
C LEU A 137 -3.40 4.50 -6.57
N ILE A 138 -4.24 5.22 -5.83
CA ILE A 138 -3.83 6.27 -4.91
C ILE A 138 -2.93 5.73 -3.79
N ALA A 139 -3.27 4.57 -3.19
CA ALA A 139 -2.45 3.91 -2.19
C ALA A 139 -1.07 3.53 -2.75
N MET A 140 -1.03 2.98 -3.96
CA MET A 140 0.20 2.56 -4.61
C MET A 140 1.08 3.74 -5.01
N ASP A 141 0.50 4.84 -5.50
CA ASP A 141 1.20 6.09 -5.85
C ASP A 141 1.91 6.66 -4.61
N ARG A 142 1.20 6.75 -3.48
CA ARG A 142 1.72 7.26 -2.21
C ARG A 142 2.78 6.34 -1.61
N HIS A 143 2.54 5.03 -1.64
CA HIS A 143 3.52 4.05 -1.19
C HIS A 143 4.84 4.20 -1.97
N MET A 144 4.76 4.19 -3.31
CA MET A 144 5.95 4.34 -4.16
C MET A 144 6.60 5.71 -4.00
N GLY A 145 5.83 6.80 -3.94
CA GLY A 145 6.34 8.14 -3.67
C GLY A 145 7.18 8.19 -2.40
N SER A 146 6.72 7.57 -1.32
CA SER A 146 7.45 7.50 -0.04
C SER A 146 8.70 6.62 -0.09
N ALA A 147 8.66 5.51 -0.83
CA ALA A 147 9.75 4.54 -0.88
C ALA A 147 10.94 5.04 -1.72
N ILE A 148 10.67 5.59 -2.91
CA ILE A 148 11.69 5.95 -3.91
C ILE A 148 11.83 7.45 -4.15
N GLY A 149 11.15 8.30 -3.36
CA GLY A 149 11.28 9.76 -3.42
C GLY A 149 10.75 10.38 -4.71
N ARG A 150 9.72 9.76 -5.32
CA ARG A 150 9.09 10.24 -6.55
C ARG A 150 7.94 11.19 -6.25
N PRO A 151 7.65 12.16 -7.15
CA PRO A 151 6.43 12.96 -7.03
C PRO A 151 5.19 12.08 -7.21
N LEU A 152 4.12 12.46 -6.51
CA LEU A 152 2.80 11.84 -6.64
C LEU A 152 2.14 12.26 -7.95
N ALA A 153 1.40 11.33 -8.57
CA ALA A 153 0.63 11.59 -9.78
C ALA A 153 -0.70 12.34 -9.51
N CYS A 154 -1.22 12.25 -8.29
CA CYS A 154 -2.48 12.87 -7.85
C CYS A 154 -2.33 13.46 -6.45
N GLN A 155 -2.74 14.71 -6.25
CA GLN A 155 -2.81 15.34 -4.93
C GLN A 155 -4.18 15.12 -4.29
N ASP A 156 -4.27 15.28 -2.96
CA ASP A 156 -5.55 15.17 -2.23
C ASP A 156 -6.58 16.20 -2.71
N GLU A 157 -6.14 17.35 -3.23
CA GLU A 157 -7.02 18.40 -3.75
C GLU A 157 -7.60 18.09 -5.15
N ASP A 158 -7.09 17.08 -5.85
CA ASP A 158 -7.49 16.75 -7.22
C ASP A 158 -8.73 15.83 -7.28
N PHE A 159 -9.22 15.32 -6.13
CA PHE A 159 -10.34 14.39 -6.05
C PHE A 159 -11.17 14.59 -4.77
N ASP A 160 -12.45 14.24 -4.80
CA ASP A 160 -13.39 14.39 -3.66
C ASP A 160 -14.12 13.08 -3.32
N LEU A 161 -13.54 11.96 -3.76
CA LEU A 161 -14.10 10.62 -3.58
C LEU A 161 -14.03 10.15 -2.11
N GLU A 162 -15.14 9.63 -1.61
CA GLU A 162 -15.22 9.05 -0.27
C GLU A 162 -14.43 7.73 -0.17
N PHE A 163 -14.08 7.32 1.05
CA PHE A 163 -13.45 6.01 1.27
C PHE A 163 -14.36 4.85 0.83
N PRO A 164 -13.78 3.68 0.49
CA PRO A 164 -14.53 2.46 0.26
C PRO A 164 -15.47 2.13 1.40
N VAL A 165 -16.64 1.60 1.07
CA VAL A 165 -17.60 1.15 2.07
C VAL A 165 -17.04 -0.13 2.71
N GLU A 166 -17.04 -0.19 4.04
CA GLU A 166 -16.55 -1.32 4.84
C GLU A 166 -17.56 -2.48 4.84
N VAL A 167 -17.84 -3.02 3.65
CA VAL A 167 -18.73 -4.17 3.41
C VAL A 167 -17.99 -5.21 2.57
N ASP A 168 -17.93 -6.43 3.07
CA ASP A 168 -17.25 -7.53 2.39
C ASP A 168 -18.00 -7.98 1.14
N ASP A 169 -17.26 -8.53 0.18
CA ASP A 169 -17.75 -8.90 -1.15
C ASP A 169 -18.97 -9.84 -1.08
N GLU A 170 -18.99 -10.80 -0.14
CA GLU A 170 -20.11 -11.72 0.04
C GLU A 170 -21.47 -11.05 0.36
N TYR A 171 -21.46 -9.78 0.77
CA TYR A 171 -22.67 -9.03 1.15
C TYR A 171 -23.10 -7.98 0.11
N TRP A 172 -22.46 -7.98 -1.06
CA TRP A 172 -22.93 -7.23 -2.22
C TRP A 172 -23.88 -8.12 -3.02
N SER A 173 -25.18 -8.09 -2.70
CA SER A 173 -26.20 -8.86 -3.42
C SER A 173 -26.22 -8.50 -4.92
N ALA A 174 -26.34 -9.52 -5.77
CA ALA A 174 -26.87 -9.31 -7.12
C ALA A 174 -28.36 -8.96 -6.98
N PRO A 175 -28.95 -8.07 -7.81
CA PRO A 175 -30.39 -7.87 -7.80
C PRO A 175 -31.06 -9.21 -8.13
N GLU A 176 -31.79 -9.77 -7.16
CA GLU A 176 -32.32 -11.13 -7.26
C GLU A 176 -33.44 -11.24 -8.31
N TYR A 177 -34.14 -10.14 -8.65
CA TYR A 177 -35.15 -10.07 -9.72
C TYR A 177 -35.61 -8.62 -9.95
N GLU A 178 -36.16 -8.32 -11.14
CA GLU A 178 -36.83 -7.05 -11.43
C GLU A 178 -37.99 -6.82 -10.44
N GLY A 179 -37.84 -5.85 -9.54
CA GLY A 179 -38.86 -5.48 -8.54
C GLY A 179 -38.47 -5.66 -7.07
N ALA A 180 -37.32 -6.30 -6.77
CA ALA A 180 -36.77 -6.26 -5.41
C ALA A 180 -36.30 -4.84 -5.07
N SER A 181 -36.74 -4.31 -3.92
CA SER A 181 -36.13 -3.11 -3.34
C SER A 181 -34.66 -3.42 -3.10
N VAL A 182 -33.75 -2.73 -3.81
CA VAL A 182 -32.31 -2.86 -3.62
C VAL A 182 -32.00 -2.32 -2.24
N SER A 183 -31.91 -3.22 -1.24
CA SER A 183 -31.41 -2.84 0.07
C SER A 183 -29.95 -2.41 -0.07
N ALA A 184 -29.57 -1.36 0.65
CA ALA A 184 -28.19 -0.92 0.65
C ALA A 184 -27.28 -2.05 1.17
N PRO A 185 -26.11 -2.29 0.56
CA PRO A 185 -25.17 -3.30 1.03
C PRO A 185 -24.76 -2.99 2.47
N ARG A 186 -24.76 -4.01 3.34
CA ARG A 186 -24.48 -3.85 4.78
C ARG A 186 -23.68 -5.02 5.32
N GLN A 187 -22.69 -4.69 6.13
CA GLN A 187 -21.91 -5.66 6.88
C GLN A 187 -22.75 -6.21 8.05
N PRO A 188 -22.82 -7.54 8.24
CA PRO A 188 -23.55 -8.11 9.37
C PRO A 188 -23.01 -7.66 10.73
N THR A 189 -23.90 -7.46 11.68
CA THR A 189 -23.54 -7.12 13.07
C THR A 189 -22.65 -8.21 13.68
N GLY A 190 -21.54 -7.81 14.29
CA GLY A 190 -20.59 -8.74 14.91
C GLY A 190 -19.57 -9.36 13.94
N MET A 191 -19.67 -9.07 12.64
CA MET A 191 -18.69 -9.52 11.63
C MET A 191 -17.88 -8.33 11.11
N PRO A 192 -16.67 -8.08 11.65
CA PRO A 192 -15.85 -6.97 11.17
C PRO A 192 -15.45 -7.14 9.70
N SER A 193 -15.45 -6.04 8.94
CA SER A 193 -15.14 -6.09 7.51
C SER A 193 -13.65 -6.27 7.24
N LYS A 194 -13.34 -7.12 6.26
CA LYS A 194 -12.00 -7.25 5.66
C LYS A 194 -11.58 -5.96 4.96
N ILE A 195 -12.51 -5.12 4.50
CA ILE A 195 -12.21 -3.83 3.85
C ILE A 195 -11.70 -2.78 4.85
N SER A 196 -12.00 -2.93 6.15
CA SER A 196 -11.57 -1.98 7.19
C SER A 196 -10.06 -1.79 7.26
N SER A 197 -9.28 -2.85 7.04
CA SER A 197 -7.82 -2.75 6.97
C SER A 197 -7.36 -1.86 5.82
N PHE A 198 -8.02 -1.96 4.66
CA PHE A 198 -7.71 -1.11 3.52
C PHE A 198 -8.04 0.35 3.82
N VAL A 199 -9.23 0.65 4.36
CA VAL A 199 -9.62 2.02 4.75
C VAL A 199 -8.64 2.60 5.77
N ALA A 200 -8.26 1.83 6.79
CA ALA A 200 -7.27 2.26 7.78
C ALA A 200 -5.90 2.54 7.14
N SER A 201 -5.47 1.74 6.16
CA SER A 201 -4.23 1.98 5.43
C SER A 201 -4.27 3.25 4.57
N LEU A 202 -5.43 3.58 3.97
CA LEU A 202 -5.60 4.81 3.19
C LEU A 202 -5.39 6.06 4.05
N LYS A 203 -5.82 6.03 5.32
CA LYS A 203 -5.58 7.13 6.27
C LYS A 203 -4.08 7.33 6.56
N LEU A 204 -3.30 6.24 6.68
CA LEU A 204 -1.83 6.36 6.77
C LEU A 204 -1.22 6.92 5.48
N TYR A 205 -1.74 6.52 4.32
CA TYR A 205 -1.28 7.07 3.05
C TYR A 205 -1.62 8.57 2.89
N GLN A 206 -2.69 9.09 3.50
CA GLN A 206 -2.93 10.53 3.59
C GLN A 206 -1.84 11.26 4.39
N ILE A 207 -1.38 10.67 5.49
CA ILE A 207 -0.25 11.22 6.26
C ILE A 207 1.04 11.22 5.41
N ILE A 208 1.30 10.14 4.67
CA ILE A 208 2.42 10.09 3.71
C ILE A 208 2.32 11.23 2.67
N ALA A 209 1.15 11.43 2.07
CA ALA A 209 0.96 12.47 1.06
C ALA A 209 1.20 13.88 1.63
N LEU A 210 0.71 14.14 2.84
CA LEU A 210 0.98 15.40 3.54
C LEU A 210 2.48 15.58 3.80
N ALA A 211 3.16 14.55 4.34
CA ALA A 211 4.59 14.59 4.59
C ALA A 211 5.42 14.82 3.31
N LEU A 212 5.07 14.16 2.20
CA LEU A 212 5.70 14.37 0.89
C LEU A 212 5.57 15.84 0.43
N ARG A 213 4.39 16.43 0.64
CA ARG A 213 4.10 17.80 0.21
C ARG A 213 4.74 18.87 1.10
N THR A 214 4.99 18.56 2.37
CA THR A 214 5.55 19.51 3.34
C THR A 214 7.05 19.29 3.53
N LEU A 215 7.45 18.18 4.13
CA LEU A 215 8.82 17.87 4.55
C LEU A 215 9.76 17.61 3.37
N TYR A 216 9.27 16.93 2.33
CA TYR A 216 10.06 16.51 1.17
C TYR A 216 9.94 17.44 -0.04
N SER A 217 9.28 18.59 0.11
CA SER A 217 9.19 19.58 -0.97
C SER A 217 10.55 20.23 -1.27
N ILE A 218 10.76 20.63 -2.54
CA ILE A 218 12.01 21.25 -2.99
C ILE A 218 12.14 22.65 -2.36
N ASP A 219 13.36 23.05 -1.98
CA ASP A 219 13.64 24.33 -1.27
C ASP A 219 13.06 25.57 -1.96
N LYS A 220 13.03 25.62 -3.29
CA LYS A 220 12.37 26.69 -4.04
C LYS A 220 10.84 26.70 -3.81
N SER A 221 10.21 25.54 -3.82
CA SER A 221 8.78 25.40 -3.48
C SER A 221 8.53 25.71 -2.01
N LYS A 222 9.47 25.33 -1.14
CA LYS A 222 9.43 25.67 0.27
C LYS A 222 9.45 27.18 0.47
N ALA A 223 10.46 27.87 -0.07
CA ALA A 223 10.57 29.32 0.01
C ALA A 223 9.32 30.04 -0.53
N LEU A 224 8.79 29.61 -1.68
CA LEU A 224 7.56 30.17 -2.27
C LEU A 224 6.32 29.96 -1.39
N ARG A 225 6.25 28.87 -0.63
CA ARG A 225 5.16 28.54 0.31
C ARG A 225 5.47 28.98 1.76
N GLY A 226 6.55 29.74 1.96
CA GLY A 226 7.09 30.11 3.26
C GLY A 226 7.54 28.94 4.15
N LEU A 227 7.73 27.73 3.60
CA LEU A 227 8.10 26.47 4.29
C LEU A 227 9.57 26.40 4.70
N THR A 228 10.13 27.47 5.25
CA THR A 228 11.57 27.52 5.59
C THR A 228 11.78 27.73 7.09
N GLY A 229 12.69 26.95 7.68
CA GLY A 229 13.18 27.15 9.06
C GLY A 229 12.87 25.99 10.01
N GLU A 230 13.78 25.74 10.95
CA GLU A 230 13.76 24.59 11.88
C GLU A 230 12.50 24.55 12.77
N LYS A 231 12.07 25.70 13.32
CA LYS A 231 10.82 25.80 14.11
C LYS A 231 9.57 25.39 13.32
N ARG A 232 9.58 25.59 12.00
CA ARG A 232 8.46 25.18 11.15
C ARG A 232 8.50 23.67 10.90
N ASP A 233 9.67 23.12 10.68
CA ASP A 233 9.85 21.67 10.53
C ASP A 233 9.36 20.95 11.80
N GLU A 234 9.70 21.46 12.99
CA GLU A 234 9.18 20.96 14.28
C GLU A 234 7.65 21.02 14.34
N HIS A 235 7.03 22.13 13.91
CA HIS A 235 5.57 22.26 13.88
C HIS A 235 4.92 21.26 12.91
N ILE A 236 5.49 21.06 11.72
CA ILE A 236 4.98 20.10 10.74
C ILE A 236 5.09 18.67 11.28
N ILE A 237 6.21 18.33 11.91
CA ILE A 237 6.41 17.03 12.55
C ILE A 237 5.36 16.83 13.65
N SER A 238 5.18 17.80 14.54
CA SER A 238 4.18 17.72 15.60
C SER A 238 2.75 17.50 15.07
N GLU A 239 2.37 18.17 13.98
CA GLU A 239 1.09 17.95 13.30
C GLU A 239 0.99 16.53 12.70
N LEU A 240 2.04 16.04 12.04
CA LEU A 240 2.08 14.69 11.48
C LEU A 240 2.05 13.62 12.58
N GLU A 241 2.77 13.81 13.68
CA GLU A 241 2.75 12.95 14.86
C GLU A 241 1.36 12.94 15.51
N SER A 242 0.72 14.10 15.66
CA SER A 242 -0.65 14.21 16.17
C SER A 242 -1.62 13.36 15.33
N ARG A 243 -1.53 13.45 13.99
CA ARG A 243 -2.31 12.60 13.08
C ARG A 243 -2.00 11.12 13.21
N MET A 244 -0.73 10.76 13.46
CA MET A 244 -0.34 9.37 13.70
C MET A 244 -0.93 8.83 15.01
N HIS A 245 -0.96 9.62 16.09
CA HIS A 245 -1.60 9.25 17.35
C HIS A 245 -3.12 9.11 17.18
N GLN A 246 -3.76 10.11 16.56
CA GLN A 246 -5.19 10.05 16.24
C GLN A 246 -5.53 8.82 15.40
N TRP A 247 -4.67 8.46 14.45
CA TRP A 247 -4.87 7.25 13.66
C TRP A 247 -4.93 6.02 14.56
N VAL A 248 -3.98 5.84 15.50
CA VAL A 248 -3.96 4.72 16.46
C VAL A 248 -5.25 4.67 17.28
N ASP A 249 -5.73 5.81 17.77
CA ASP A 249 -6.96 5.89 18.57
C ASP A 249 -8.22 5.49 17.80
N THR A 250 -8.21 5.65 16.48
CA THR A 250 -9.34 5.30 15.60
C THR A 250 -9.32 3.87 15.08
N ILE A 251 -8.30 3.06 15.41
CA ILE A 251 -8.19 1.70 14.90
C ILE A 251 -9.24 0.78 15.54
N PRO A 252 -10.07 0.09 14.73
CA PRO A 252 -11.02 -0.89 15.24
C PRO A 252 -10.33 -2.02 16.03
N GLU A 253 -11.02 -2.56 17.05
CA GLU A 253 -10.46 -3.58 17.93
C GLU A 253 -9.89 -4.79 17.17
N HIS A 254 -10.60 -5.27 16.15
CA HIS A 254 -10.20 -6.38 15.29
C HIS A 254 -8.99 -6.09 14.39
N LEU A 255 -8.46 -4.86 14.37
CA LEU A 255 -7.25 -4.47 13.63
C LEU A 255 -6.12 -3.96 14.54
N LYS A 256 -6.36 -3.80 15.85
CA LYS A 256 -5.27 -3.54 16.80
C LYS A 256 -4.28 -4.69 16.80
N TRP A 257 -2.99 -4.36 16.87
CA TRP A 257 -1.92 -5.34 16.86
C TRP A 257 -1.88 -6.10 18.18
N ASP A 258 -2.00 -7.42 18.07
CA ASP A 258 -1.86 -8.35 19.18
C ASP A 258 -1.12 -9.60 18.66
N PRO A 259 0.12 -9.84 19.11
CA PRO A 259 0.89 -11.00 18.66
C PRO A 259 0.27 -12.34 19.09
N ASN A 260 -0.62 -12.34 20.10
CA ASN A 260 -1.29 -13.53 20.59
C ASN A 260 -2.64 -13.79 19.92
N ARG A 261 -3.09 -12.90 19.02
CA ARG A 261 -4.35 -13.07 18.30
C ARG A 261 -4.33 -14.34 17.46
N GLN A 262 -5.48 -15.00 17.35
CA GLN A 262 -5.65 -16.15 16.48
C GLN A 262 -5.19 -15.84 15.05
N LYS A 263 -4.30 -16.70 14.55
CA LYS A 263 -3.79 -16.67 13.17
C LYS A 263 -4.97 -16.72 12.18
N GLY A 264 -5.05 -15.73 11.29
CA GLY A 264 -6.16 -15.53 10.36
C GLY A 264 -6.05 -14.23 9.58
N VAL A 265 -7.08 -13.90 8.79
CA VAL A 265 -7.09 -12.69 7.92
C VAL A 265 -6.84 -11.41 8.72
N HIS A 266 -7.50 -11.23 9.85
CA HIS A 266 -7.36 -10.03 10.67
C HIS A 266 -6.00 -9.91 11.37
N PHE A 267 -5.35 -11.04 11.70
CA PHE A 267 -3.98 -11.05 12.18
C PHE A 267 -3.03 -10.50 11.11
N VAL A 268 -3.12 -11.02 9.88
CA VAL A 268 -2.31 -10.57 8.74
C VAL A 268 -2.57 -9.11 8.40
N GLN A 269 -3.85 -8.71 8.39
CA GLN A 269 -4.25 -7.32 8.17
C GLN A 269 -3.69 -6.36 9.22
N SER A 270 -3.74 -6.76 10.49
CA SER A 270 -3.19 -5.96 11.59
C SER A 270 -1.67 -5.84 11.49
N ALA A 271 -0.96 -6.96 11.21
CA ALA A 271 0.49 -6.95 11.00
C ALA A 271 0.91 -5.98 9.88
N ILE A 272 0.30 -6.10 8.70
CA ILE A 272 0.59 -5.24 7.55
C ILE A 272 0.32 -3.77 7.87
N LEU A 273 -0.76 -3.50 8.60
CA LEU A 273 -1.15 -2.15 8.97
C LEU A 273 -0.16 -1.50 9.94
N TYR A 274 0.34 -2.26 10.92
CA TYR A 274 1.36 -1.76 11.86
C TYR A 274 2.76 -1.67 11.21
N ILE A 275 3.10 -2.57 10.28
CA ILE A 275 4.30 -2.42 9.45
C ILE A 275 4.25 -1.11 8.64
N LEU A 276 3.08 -0.78 8.07
CA LEU A 276 2.88 0.50 7.38
C LEU A 276 2.97 1.68 8.36
N TYR A 277 2.37 1.59 9.55
CA TYR A 277 2.47 2.62 10.58
C TYR A 277 3.93 2.94 10.94
N TYR A 278 4.76 1.93 11.24
CA TYR A 278 6.17 2.14 11.56
C TYR A 278 6.95 2.69 10.35
N HIS A 279 6.61 2.29 9.12
CA HIS A 279 7.16 2.91 7.92
C HIS A 279 6.83 4.39 7.83
N VAL A 280 5.58 4.80 8.10
CA VAL A 280 5.20 6.22 8.11
C VAL A 280 5.96 6.99 9.19
N GLN A 281 6.13 6.44 10.39
CA GLN A 281 6.91 7.07 11.45
C GLN A 281 8.36 7.33 11.01
N ILE A 282 9.05 6.29 10.52
CA ILE A 282 10.43 6.43 10.02
C ILE A 282 10.47 7.44 8.86
N PHE A 283 9.47 7.41 7.98
CA PHE A 283 9.38 8.32 6.83
C PHE A 283 9.24 9.79 7.23
N ILE A 284 8.47 10.13 8.28
CA ILE A 284 8.31 11.51 8.77
C ILE A 284 9.65 12.06 9.28
N HIS A 285 10.42 11.25 10.00
CA HIS A 285 11.66 11.69 10.66
C HIS A 285 12.91 11.62 9.77
N ARG A 286 12.87 10.83 8.69
CA ARG A 286 14.02 10.61 7.79
C ARG A 286 14.72 11.87 7.26
N PRO A 287 14.04 12.98 6.89
CA PRO A 287 14.72 14.19 6.40
C PRO A 287 15.73 14.77 7.40
N PHE A 288 15.47 14.57 8.69
CA PHE A 288 16.24 15.12 9.80
C PHE A 288 17.38 14.23 10.26
N LEU A 289 17.56 13.08 9.63
CA LEU A 289 18.66 12.14 9.92
C LEU A 289 19.93 12.45 9.13
N ARG A 290 19.96 13.54 8.37
CA ARG A 290 21.14 14.01 7.66
C ARG A 290 22.08 14.72 8.65
N PRO A 291 23.32 14.25 8.82
CA PRO A 291 24.26 14.89 9.73
C PRO A 291 24.70 16.25 9.19
N THR A 292 24.23 17.34 9.81
CA THR A 292 24.74 18.70 9.60
C THR A 292 25.91 19.01 10.53
N LYS A 293 26.66 20.10 10.26
CA LYS A 293 27.69 20.59 11.19
C LYS A 293 26.98 21.14 12.42
N GLY A 294 26.98 20.36 13.51
CA GLY A 294 26.19 20.60 14.71
C GLY A 294 24.88 19.81 14.68
N SER A 295 24.84 18.65 15.32
CA SER A 295 23.62 17.86 15.46
C SER A 295 22.63 18.60 16.35
N SER A 296 21.50 19.07 15.80
CA SER A 296 20.46 19.75 16.58
C SER A 296 19.65 18.78 17.43
N ALA A 297 18.88 19.29 18.41
CA ALA A 297 18.00 18.48 19.24
C ALA A 297 17.02 17.63 18.39
N LEU A 298 16.58 18.19 17.26
CA LEU A 298 15.69 17.54 16.31
C LEU A 298 16.30 16.29 15.66
N PHE A 299 17.61 16.30 15.38
CA PHE A 299 18.32 15.11 14.88
C PHE A 299 18.24 13.96 15.88
N PHE A 300 18.55 14.22 17.16
CA PHE A 300 18.57 13.17 18.19
C PHE A 300 17.16 12.65 18.50
N SER A 301 16.16 13.53 18.56
CA SER A 301 14.76 13.13 18.72
C SER A 301 14.29 12.25 17.56
N SER A 302 14.52 12.70 16.32
CA SER A 302 14.16 11.96 15.10
C SER A 302 14.87 10.60 15.00
N LEU A 303 16.14 10.55 15.40
CA LEU A 303 16.91 9.31 15.45
C LEU A 303 16.33 8.33 16.47
N SER A 304 15.99 8.79 17.67
CA SER A 304 15.40 7.98 18.73
C SER A 304 14.05 7.38 18.27
N ILE A 305 13.15 8.23 17.77
CA ILE A 305 11.81 7.82 17.30
C ILE A 305 11.93 6.80 16.16
N SER A 306 12.74 7.08 15.14
CA SER A 306 12.91 6.17 14.00
C SER A 306 13.54 4.84 14.40
N THR A 307 14.49 4.85 15.34
CA THR A 307 15.12 3.63 15.85
C THR A 307 14.13 2.78 16.65
N ASN A 308 13.30 3.40 17.48
CA ASN A 308 12.26 2.70 18.23
C ASN A 308 11.20 2.12 17.30
N ALA A 309 10.75 2.88 16.29
CA ALA A 309 9.83 2.38 15.26
C ALA A 309 10.42 1.16 14.53
N ALA A 310 11.69 1.20 14.14
CA ALA A 310 12.37 0.07 13.50
C ALA A 310 12.42 -1.17 14.41
N ARG A 311 12.74 -0.99 15.70
CA ARG A 311 12.76 -2.08 16.69
C ARG A 311 11.38 -2.69 16.91
N SER A 312 10.33 -1.87 16.97
CA SER A 312 8.95 -2.34 17.16
C SER A 312 8.39 -3.02 15.91
N CYS A 313 8.87 -2.67 14.72
CA CYS A 313 8.45 -3.29 13.46
C CYS A 313 8.99 -4.72 13.29
N ILE A 314 10.19 -5.02 13.79
CA ILE A 314 10.86 -6.32 13.60
C ILE A 314 10.02 -7.51 14.13
N PRO A 315 9.53 -7.51 15.38
CA PRO A 315 8.66 -8.59 15.86
C PRO A 315 7.38 -8.77 15.04
N VAL A 316 6.84 -7.70 14.44
CA VAL A 316 5.66 -7.77 13.58
C VAL A 316 5.98 -8.45 12.25
N LEU A 317 7.15 -8.16 11.67
CA LEU A 317 7.66 -8.82 10.47
C LEU A 317 7.90 -10.32 10.73
N GLU A 318 8.53 -10.66 11.86
CA GLU A 318 8.76 -12.05 12.25
C GLU A 318 7.45 -12.81 12.46
N ALA A 319 6.49 -12.23 13.18
CA ALA A 319 5.18 -12.84 13.41
C ALA A 319 4.40 -13.07 12.10
N LEU A 320 4.54 -12.15 11.13
CA LEU A 320 3.95 -12.31 9.79
C LEU A 320 4.61 -13.45 9.01
N GLN A 321 5.94 -13.58 9.11
CA GLN A 321 6.72 -14.66 8.49
C GLN A 321 6.36 -16.02 9.10
N GLU A 322 6.30 -16.13 10.43
CA GLU A 322 5.93 -17.35 11.16
C GLU A 322 4.47 -17.80 10.94
N HIS A 323 3.61 -16.88 10.50
CA HIS A 323 2.25 -17.22 10.08
C HIS A 323 2.25 -17.94 8.71
N GLY A 324 3.32 -17.85 7.92
CA GLY A 324 3.32 -18.31 6.53
C GLY A 324 2.39 -17.48 5.64
N ALA A 325 2.08 -16.24 6.06
CA ALA A 325 1.24 -15.36 5.26
C ALA A 325 2.00 -14.89 4.01
N ARG A 326 1.27 -14.64 2.92
CA ARG A 326 1.84 -14.06 1.71
C ARG A 326 2.37 -12.66 2.03
N ILE A 327 3.69 -12.49 1.95
CA ILE A 327 4.36 -11.23 2.28
C ILE A 327 4.09 -10.23 1.15
N PRO A 328 3.39 -9.11 1.41
CA PRO A 328 3.12 -8.12 0.37
C PRO A 328 4.37 -7.27 0.10
N PRO A 329 4.55 -6.72 -1.12
CA PRO A 329 5.73 -5.91 -1.46
C PRO A 329 6.07 -4.77 -0.47
N PRO A 330 5.08 -4.03 0.10
CA PRO A 330 5.37 -3.03 1.13
C PRO A 330 6.12 -3.54 2.36
N ALA A 331 5.87 -4.78 2.80
CA ALA A 331 6.53 -5.34 3.98
C ALA A 331 8.02 -5.60 3.74
N VAL A 332 8.39 -6.00 2.52
CA VAL A 332 9.79 -6.18 2.09
C VAL A 332 10.54 -4.84 2.17
N GLY A 333 9.95 -3.77 1.63
CA GLY A 333 10.52 -2.42 1.70
C GLY A 333 10.70 -1.93 3.14
N SER A 334 9.71 -2.17 4.01
CA SER A 334 9.79 -1.81 5.43
C SER A 334 10.91 -2.55 6.16
N ALA A 335 11.11 -3.84 5.91
CA ALA A 335 12.20 -4.62 6.52
C ALA A 335 13.58 -4.04 6.14
N ALA A 336 13.77 -3.70 4.87
CA ALA A 336 14.99 -3.04 4.40
C ALA A 336 15.22 -1.67 5.09
N HIS A 337 14.17 -0.84 5.18
CA HIS A 337 14.24 0.45 5.88
C HIS A 337 14.57 0.30 7.37
N CYS A 338 13.99 -0.68 8.06
CA CYS A 338 14.30 -0.96 9.46
C CYS A 338 15.78 -1.33 9.66
N GLY A 339 16.32 -2.21 8.82
CA GLY A 339 17.73 -2.58 8.85
C GLY A 339 18.67 -1.39 8.64
N VAL A 340 18.40 -0.54 7.64
CA VAL A 340 19.15 0.70 7.39
C VAL A 340 19.06 1.65 8.58
N MET A 341 17.89 1.79 9.20
CA MET A 341 17.68 2.67 10.35
C MET A 341 18.50 2.21 11.57
N LEU A 342 18.55 0.91 11.85
CA LEU A 342 19.37 0.37 12.93
C LEU A 342 20.87 0.59 12.68
N LEU A 343 21.34 0.43 11.43
CA LEU A 343 22.73 0.73 11.05
C LEU A 343 23.05 2.22 11.23
N MET A 344 22.13 3.11 10.82
CA MET A 344 22.28 4.55 11.05
C MET A 344 22.33 4.90 12.54
N ALA A 345 21.56 4.21 13.39
CA ALA A 345 21.61 4.41 14.84
C ALA A 345 22.97 4.02 15.43
N ILE A 346 23.55 2.88 15.02
CA ILE A 346 24.89 2.46 15.42
C ILE A 346 25.93 3.49 14.97
N TRP A 347 25.85 3.94 13.73
CA TRP A 347 26.76 4.94 13.17
C TRP A 347 26.69 6.28 13.94
N ALA A 348 25.48 6.77 14.19
CA ALA A 348 25.25 8.03 14.89
C ALA A 348 25.77 7.96 16.34
N ALA A 349 25.54 6.86 17.04
CA ALA A 349 26.06 6.63 18.39
C ALA A 349 27.59 6.65 18.45
N ARG A 350 28.24 5.95 17.51
CA ARG A 350 29.71 5.95 17.38
C ARG A 350 30.25 7.36 17.13
N LYS A 351 29.61 8.11 16.23
CA LYS A 351 30.01 9.50 15.92
C LYS A 351 29.85 10.43 17.13
N ALA A 352 28.76 10.28 17.88
CA ALA A 352 28.48 11.06 19.08
C ALA A 352 29.31 10.61 20.31
N ARG A 353 30.10 9.53 20.20
CA ARG A 353 30.80 8.88 21.32
C ARG A 353 29.85 8.49 22.46
N VAL A 354 28.62 8.15 22.11
CA VAL A 354 27.60 7.66 23.05
C VAL A 354 27.62 6.15 23.04
N ASN A 355 27.54 5.55 24.23
CA ASN A 355 27.44 4.10 24.36
C ASN A 355 26.06 3.62 23.90
N VAL A 356 25.99 2.79 22.88
CA VAL A 356 24.78 2.13 22.40
C VAL A 356 25.02 0.64 22.38
N ASP A 357 24.00 -0.13 22.76
CA ASP A 357 23.98 -1.58 22.60
C ASP A 357 24.00 -1.96 21.11
N SER A 358 25.22 -1.92 20.57
CA SER A 358 25.53 -2.22 19.18
C SER A 358 25.27 -3.69 18.88
N GLN A 359 25.33 -4.57 19.89
CA GLN A 359 25.03 -5.98 19.72
C GLN A 359 23.53 -6.19 19.51
N ALA A 360 22.66 -5.57 20.32
CA ALA A 360 21.21 -5.62 20.12
C ALA A 360 20.79 -5.03 18.78
N ALA A 361 21.34 -3.87 18.41
CA ALA A 361 21.04 -3.26 17.10
C ALA A 361 21.48 -4.18 15.94
N MET A 362 22.66 -4.80 16.01
CA MET A 362 23.11 -5.76 15.00
C MET A 362 22.29 -7.05 14.97
N ARG A 363 21.72 -7.51 16.10
CA ARG A 363 20.75 -8.62 16.10
C ARG A 363 19.51 -8.24 15.29
N GLY A 364 18.96 -7.05 15.51
CA GLY A 364 17.84 -6.53 14.71
C GLY A 364 18.14 -6.46 13.21
N VAL A 365 19.34 -6.00 12.83
CA VAL A 365 19.78 -5.99 11.42
C VAL A 365 19.79 -7.40 10.83
N LYS A 366 20.29 -8.39 11.57
CA LYS A 366 20.29 -9.79 11.12
C LYS A 366 18.88 -10.36 10.99
N GLN A 367 17.95 -9.99 11.87
CA GLN A 367 16.53 -10.37 11.76
C GLN A 367 15.92 -9.79 10.48
N CYS A 368 16.16 -8.52 10.16
CA CYS A 368 15.73 -7.92 8.89
C CYS A 368 16.31 -8.66 7.67
N ILE A 369 17.59 -9.00 7.69
CA ILE A 369 18.24 -9.76 6.60
C ILE A 369 17.61 -11.16 6.46
N SER A 370 17.36 -11.85 7.57
CA SER A 370 16.71 -13.16 7.57
C SER A 370 15.31 -13.10 6.97
N PHE A 371 14.52 -12.09 7.34
CA PHE A 371 13.21 -11.85 6.76
C PHE A 371 13.29 -11.60 5.25
N LEU A 372 14.23 -10.75 4.80
CA LEU A 372 14.41 -10.46 3.37
C LEU A 372 14.82 -11.72 2.58
N ASN A 373 15.75 -12.52 3.11
CA ASN A 373 16.14 -13.78 2.47
C ASN A 373 14.96 -14.75 2.33
N SER A 374 14.06 -14.80 3.31
CA SER A 374 12.85 -15.63 3.24
C SER A 374 11.83 -15.17 2.18
N CYS A 375 11.95 -13.92 1.70
CA CYS A 375 11.13 -13.40 0.61
C CYS A 375 11.73 -13.72 -0.78
N GLU A 376 13.00 -14.15 -0.84
CA GLU A 376 13.70 -14.49 -2.08
C GLU A 376 13.64 -15.98 -2.40
N SER A 377 13.57 -16.82 -1.37
CA SER A 377 13.33 -18.27 -1.44
C SER A 377 11.89 -18.60 -1.82
#